data_AF-A0A5B9PGU2-F1
#
_entry.id   AF-A0A5B9PGU2-F1
#
_cell.length_a   1.000
_cell.length_b   1.000
_cell.length_c   1.000
_cell.angle_alpha   90.00
_cell.angle_beta   90.00
_cell.angle_gamma   90.00
#
_symmetry.space_group_name_H-M   'P 1'
#
loop_
_entity.id
_entity.type
_entity.pdbx_description
1 polymer ?
#
loop_
_entity_poly.entity_id
_entity_poly.type
_entity_poly.pdbx_seq_one_letter_code
_entity_poly.pdbx_strand_id
1 'polypeptide(L)'
;MRIRTVLVVVAAIAVLAFVANSFVTTIPPHSMTLTAMTETHVRMHLYMLEHRECPDSLSELPKRDGYMNRTTDGWGRPLIYSVSDDGVISLSSLGRDGMVGGTGDDRDDTRRFRTRNDDGTLNIDDDLWTVTSEVHAPK
;
A
#
# COMPACT_ATOMS: atom_id res chain seq x y z
N MET A 1 -52.34 -6.75 -19.78
CA MET A 1 -51.71 -5.46 -19.42
C MET A 1 -50.57 -5.57 -18.40
N ARG A 2 -50.58 -6.55 -17.48
CA ARG A 2 -49.60 -6.68 -16.37
C ARG A 2 -48.17 -7.06 -16.78
N ILE A 3 -47.98 -7.90 -17.80
CA ILE A 3 -46.64 -8.38 -18.23
C ILE A 3 -45.79 -7.26 -18.84
N ARG A 4 -46.37 -6.37 -19.65
CA ARG A 4 -45.63 -5.27 -20.29
C ARG A 4 -45.11 -4.26 -19.25
N THR A 5 -45.93 -3.92 -18.25
CA THR A 5 -45.52 -3.02 -17.17
C THR A 5 -44.39 -3.63 -16.33
N VAL A 6 -44.45 -4.93 -16.02
CA VAL A 6 -43.37 -5.63 -15.30
C VAL A 6 -42.07 -5.60 -16.11
N LEU A 7 -42.11 -5.87 -17.42
CA LEU A 7 -40.92 -5.80 -18.28
C LEU A 7 -40.30 -4.40 -18.34
N VAL A 8 -41.12 -3.36 -18.40
CA VAL A 8 -40.64 -1.96 -18.39
C VAL A 8 -39.97 -1.61 -17.06
N VAL A 9 -40.55 -2.02 -15.93
CA VAL A 9 -39.97 -1.77 -14.61
C VAL A 9 -38.66 -2.51 -14.43
N VAL A 10 -38.57 -3.78 -14.84
CA VAL A 10 -37.32 -4.56 -14.77
C VAL A 10 -36.24 -3.93 -15.66
N ALA A 11 -36.59 -3.50 -16.87
CA ALA A 11 -35.64 -2.81 -17.75
C ALA A 11 -35.15 -1.49 -17.14
N ALA A 12 -36.05 -0.70 -16.53
CA ALA A 12 -35.68 0.54 -15.87
C ALA A 12 -34.73 0.30 -14.68
N ILE A 13 -34.98 -0.72 -13.86
CA ILE A 13 -34.11 -1.10 -12.74
C ILE A 13 -32.74 -1.56 -13.25
N ALA A 14 -32.69 -2.36 -14.30
CA ALA A 14 -31.43 -2.83 -14.89
C ALA A 14 -30.59 -1.67 -15.45
N VAL A 15 -31.23 -0.70 -16.11
CA VAL A 15 -30.58 0.52 -16.61
C VAL A 15 -30.05 1.36 -15.45
N LEU A 16 -30.86 1.57 -14.40
CA LEU A 16 -30.44 2.30 -13.20
C LEU A 16 -29.24 1.64 -12.51
N ALA A 17 -29.25 0.31 -12.37
CA ALA A 17 -28.16 -0.45 -11.79
C ALA A 17 -26.87 -0.34 -12.63
N PHE A 18 -26.98 -0.42 -13.96
CA PHE A 18 -25.84 -0.29 -14.86
C PHE A 18 -25.23 1.13 -14.82
N VAL A 19 -26.07 2.16 -14.85
CA VAL A 19 -25.63 3.56 -14.72
C VAL A 19 -24.95 3.79 -13.37
N ALA A 20 -25.55 3.30 -12.27
CA ALA A 20 -24.95 3.42 -10.94
C ALA A 20 -23.58 2.73 -10.85
N ASN A 21 -23.41 1.56 -11.45
CA ASN A 21 -22.13 0.84 -11.45
C ASN A 21 -21.05 1.55 -12.30
N SER A 22 -21.47 2.34 -13.29
CA SER A 22 -20.56 3.12 -14.15
C SER A 22 -19.91 4.31 -13.42
N PHE A 23 -20.42 4.69 -12.23
CA PHE A 23 -19.84 5.75 -11.40
C PHE A 23 -18.93 5.24 -10.27
N VAL A 24 -18.70 3.93 -10.18
CA VAL A 24 -17.79 3.37 -9.17
C VAL A 24 -16.35 3.55 -9.63
N THR A 25 -15.64 4.50 -9.02
CA THR A 25 -14.20 4.68 -9.23
C THR A 25 -13.45 3.68 -8.36
N THR A 26 -12.90 2.64 -8.98
CA THR A 26 -12.03 1.66 -8.29
C THR A 26 -10.63 2.22 -8.20
N ILE A 27 -10.08 2.29 -6.98
CA ILE A 27 -8.66 2.64 -6.77
C ILE A 27 -7.81 1.47 -7.28
N PRO A 28 -6.84 1.69 -8.19
CA PRO A 28 -5.98 0.61 -8.68
C PRO A 28 -5.19 -0.06 -7.54
N PRO A 29 -4.98 -1.40 -7.59
CA PRO A 29 -4.22 -2.11 -6.57
C PRO A 29 -2.84 -1.51 -6.28
N HIS A 30 -2.09 -1.07 -7.29
CA HIS A 30 -0.80 -0.40 -7.07
C HIS A 30 -0.91 0.88 -6.23
N SER A 31 -1.94 1.70 -6.47
CA SER A 31 -2.17 2.90 -5.67
C SER A 31 -2.50 2.55 -4.23
N MET A 32 -3.22 1.44 -4.02
CA MET A 32 -3.49 0.88 -2.69
C MET A 32 -2.20 0.35 -2.02
N THR A 33 -1.33 -0.33 -2.76
CA THR A 33 -0.01 -0.79 -2.30
C THR A 33 0.86 0.38 -1.87
N LEU A 34 0.96 1.42 -2.70
CA LEU A 34 1.74 2.62 -2.41
C LEU A 34 1.25 3.35 -1.15
N THR A 35 -0.06 3.43 -1.01
CA THR A 35 -0.71 4.02 0.17
C THR A 35 -0.39 3.20 1.42
N ALA A 36 -0.49 1.86 1.34
CA ALA A 36 -0.17 0.98 2.45
C ALA A 36 1.32 1.06 2.87
N MET A 37 2.24 1.10 1.91
CA MET A 37 3.67 1.29 2.18
C MET A 37 3.95 2.64 2.84
N THR A 38 3.31 3.71 2.37
CA THR A 38 3.47 5.06 2.95
C THR A 38 2.91 5.13 4.36
N GLU A 39 1.73 4.55 4.60
CA GLU A 39 1.14 4.50 5.93
C GLU A 39 1.97 3.64 6.90
N THR A 40 2.44 2.49 6.43
CA THR A 40 3.34 1.61 7.19
C THR A 40 4.62 2.35 7.56
N HIS A 41 5.19 3.11 6.62
CA HIS A 41 6.35 3.96 6.88
C HIS A 41 6.12 4.98 8.00
N VAL A 42 4.99 5.70 7.98
CA VAL A 42 4.66 6.64 9.07
C VAL A 42 4.56 5.91 10.42
N ARG A 43 3.96 4.71 10.44
CA ARG A 43 3.85 3.94 11.68
C ARG A 43 5.21 3.40 12.17
N MET A 44 6.11 3.01 11.27
CA MET A 44 7.50 2.67 11.60
C MET A 44 8.22 3.87 12.21
N HIS A 45 8.06 5.06 11.63
CA HIS A 45 8.62 6.29 12.17
C HIS A 45 8.12 6.58 13.59
N LEU A 46 6.80 6.46 13.85
CA LEU A 46 6.23 6.60 15.19
C LEU A 46 6.79 5.57 16.18
N TYR A 47 6.89 4.30 15.78
CA TYR A 47 7.49 3.25 16.61
C TYR A 47 8.93 3.62 16.99
N MET A 48 9.72 4.06 16.02
CA MET A 48 11.12 4.41 16.21
C MET A 48 11.33 5.69 17.04
N LEU A 49 10.42 6.67 16.96
CA LEU A 49 10.45 7.83 17.86
C LEU A 49 10.31 7.42 19.33
N GLU A 50 9.46 6.43 19.60
CA GLU A 50 9.18 5.94 20.95
C GLU A 50 10.26 4.99 21.45
N HIS A 51 10.67 4.02 20.64
CA HIS A 51 11.54 2.91 21.06
C HIS A 51 13.02 3.13 20.73
N ARG A 52 13.33 4.10 19.86
CA ARG A 52 14.69 4.36 19.35
C ARG A 52 15.34 3.15 18.67
N GLU A 53 14.53 2.23 18.16
CA GLU A 53 14.94 1.01 17.47
C GLU A 53 13.99 0.70 16.31
N CYS A 54 14.47 0.01 15.27
CA CYS A 54 13.61 -0.46 14.19
C CYS A 54 12.70 -1.59 14.72
N PRO A 55 11.45 -1.69 14.25
CA PRO A 55 10.58 -2.80 14.65
C PRO A 55 11.12 -4.12 14.08
N ASP A 56 11.00 -5.21 14.85
CA ASP A 56 11.35 -6.55 14.37
C ASP A 56 10.32 -7.04 13.36
N SER A 57 9.07 -6.57 13.49
CA SER A 57 7.96 -6.95 12.63
C SER A 57 6.96 -5.82 12.41
N LEU A 58 6.24 -5.87 11.27
CA LEU A 58 5.18 -4.90 10.98
C LEU A 58 3.96 -5.02 11.93
N SER A 59 3.86 -6.10 12.71
CA SER A 59 2.80 -6.30 13.72
C SER A 59 2.98 -5.46 14.98
N GLU A 60 4.19 -5.01 15.28
CA GLU A 60 4.49 -4.16 16.45
C GLU A 60 4.10 -2.70 16.24
N LEU A 61 3.78 -2.34 14.99
CA LEU A 61 3.53 -0.96 14.62
C LEU A 61 2.31 -0.39 15.34
N PRO A 62 2.42 0.81 15.96
CA PRO A 62 1.31 1.43 16.64
C PRO A 62 0.15 1.66 15.66
N LYS A 63 -1.08 1.50 16.14
CA LYS A 63 -2.28 1.84 15.36
C LYS A 63 -2.54 3.34 15.48
N ARG A 64 -2.95 3.94 14.38
CA ARG A 64 -3.36 5.35 14.29
C ARG A 64 -4.88 5.41 14.16
N ASP A 65 -5.54 6.10 15.08
CA ASP A 65 -7.00 6.22 15.07
C ASP A 65 -7.49 6.97 13.82
N GLY A 66 -8.52 6.43 13.17
CA GLY A 66 -9.06 7.00 11.92
C GLY A 66 -8.26 6.69 10.65
N TYR A 67 -7.20 5.88 10.75
CA TYR A 67 -6.40 5.43 9.61
C TYR A 67 -6.59 3.93 9.33
N MET A 68 -6.17 3.46 8.16
CA MET A 68 -6.43 2.09 7.70
C MET A 68 -5.57 1.05 8.45
N ASN A 69 -4.37 1.45 8.88
CA ASN A 69 -3.36 0.67 9.58
C ASN A 69 -2.98 -0.64 8.88
N ARG A 70 -3.07 -0.66 7.55
CA ARG A 70 -2.89 -1.88 6.76
C ARG A 70 -1.41 -2.11 6.42
N THR A 71 -0.97 -3.35 6.60
CA THR A 71 0.39 -3.83 6.26
C THR A 71 0.36 -4.87 5.13
N THR A 72 -0.69 -4.82 4.29
CA THR A 72 -0.88 -5.63 3.11
C THR A 72 -0.97 -4.76 1.87
N ASP A 73 -0.57 -5.33 0.72
CA ASP A 73 -0.61 -4.68 -0.59
C ASP A 73 -2.03 -4.61 -1.18
N GLY A 74 -2.14 -4.07 -2.39
CA GLY A 74 -3.40 -3.92 -3.12
C GLY A 74 -4.06 -5.22 -3.53
N TRP A 75 -3.35 -6.37 -3.49
CA TRP A 75 -3.89 -7.69 -3.76
C TRP A 75 -4.15 -8.50 -2.48
N GLY A 76 -3.93 -7.89 -1.31
CA GLY A 76 -4.23 -8.46 0.00
C GLY A 76 -3.11 -9.31 0.59
N ARG A 77 -1.91 -9.31 0.01
CA ARG A 77 -0.77 -10.06 0.55
C ARG A 77 0.02 -9.20 1.55
N PRO A 78 0.63 -9.78 2.59
CA PRO A 78 1.50 -9.03 3.49
C PRO A 78 2.64 -8.33 2.73
N LEU A 79 2.94 -7.08 3.12
CA LEU A 79 4.13 -6.40 2.66
C LEU A 79 5.37 -7.16 3.14
N ILE A 80 6.34 -7.33 2.25
CA ILE A 80 7.64 -7.90 2.59
C ILE A 80 8.44 -6.80 3.27
N TYR A 81 8.85 -7.04 4.51
CA TYR A 81 9.64 -6.13 5.33
C TYR A 81 11.01 -6.73 5.60
N SER A 82 12.05 -5.92 5.46
CA SER A 82 13.40 -6.26 5.87
C SER A 82 14.16 -5.03 6.32
N VAL A 83 15.16 -5.25 7.19
CA VAL A 83 16.14 -4.24 7.60
C VAL A 83 17.50 -4.80 7.25
N SER A 84 18.29 -4.08 6.48
CA SER A 84 19.68 -4.45 6.17
C SER A 84 20.63 -4.01 7.29
N ASP A 85 21.84 -4.57 7.30
CA ASP A 85 22.88 -4.28 8.30
C ASP A 85 23.29 -2.80 8.37
N ASP A 86 23.15 -2.07 7.25
CA ASP A 86 23.39 -0.62 7.16
C ASP A 86 22.19 0.23 7.62
N GLY A 87 21.14 -0.40 8.16
CA GLY A 87 19.95 0.27 8.68
C GLY A 87 19.00 0.79 7.59
N VAL A 88 19.03 0.23 6.39
CA VAL A 88 18.02 0.55 5.36
C VAL A 88 16.83 -0.40 5.53
N ILE A 89 15.65 0.19 5.77
CA ILE A 89 14.39 -0.53 5.77
C ILE A 89 13.91 -0.68 4.32
N SER A 90 13.48 -1.87 3.94
CA SER A 90 12.81 -2.15 2.66
C SER A 90 11.37 -2.61 2.90
N LEU A 91 10.43 -2.02 2.17
CA LEU A 91 9.06 -2.50 2.01
C LEU A 91 8.81 -2.86 0.55
N SER A 92 8.38 -4.09 0.30
CA SER A 92 8.17 -4.61 -1.06
C SER A 92 6.83 -5.34 -1.23
N SER A 93 6.32 -5.32 -2.46
CA SER A 93 5.18 -6.11 -2.94
C SER A 93 5.56 -6.73 -4.27
N LEU A 94 5.26 -8.02 -4.45
CA LEU A 94 5.60 -8.81 -5.65
C LEU A 94 4.49 -8.77 -6.71
N GLY A 95 3.74 -7.67 -6.79
CA GLY A 95 2.61 -7.56 -7.71
C GLY A 95 1.48 -8.58 -7.46
N ARG A 96 0.61 -8.70 -8.45
CA ARG A 96 -0.53 -9.61 -8.47
C ARG A 96 -0.13 -11.08 -8.54
N ASP A 97 0.92 -11.42 -9.27
CA ASP A 97 1.37 -12.80 -9.48
C ASP A 97 2.12 -13.36 -8.26
N GLY A 98 2.83 -12.50 -7.51
CA GLY A 98 3.53 -12.88 -6.29
C GLY A 98 4.91 -13.44 -6.57
N MET A 99 5.47 -13.11 -7.73
CA MET A 99 6.78 -13.56 -8.16
C MET A 99 7.67 -12.34 -8.38
N VAL A 100 8.98 -12.51 -8.22
CA VAL A 100 9.94 -11.43 -8.47
C VAL A 100 9.94 -11.08 -9.96
N GLY A 101 9.87 -9.78 -10.26
CA GLY A 101 9.91 -9.22 -11.60
C GLY A 101 8.55 -8.72 -12.08
N GLY A 102 8.18 -9.10 -13.30
CA GLY A 102 6.90 -8.74 -13.91
C GLY A 102 6.78 -7.29 -14.42
N THR A 103 5.63 -6.99 -15.03
CA THR A 103 5.25 -5.66 -15.54
C THR A 103 3.75 -5.42 -15.31
N GLY A 104 3.31 -4.16 -15.39
CA GLY A 104 1.92 -3.82 -15.12
C GLY A 104 1.50 -4.25 -13.71
N ASP A 105 0.35 -4.96 -13.62
CA ASP A 105 -0.18 -5.53 -12.37
C ASP A 105 0.74 -6.54 -11.68
N ASP A 106 1.63 -7.17 -12.44
CA ASP A 106 2.56 -8.19 -11.92
C ASP A 106 3.91 -7.58 -11.55
N ARG A 107 4.08 -6.25 -11.64
CA ARG A 107 5.36 -5.61 -11.32
C ARG A 107 5.63 -5.58 -9.81
N ASP A 108 6.90 -5.69 -9.46
CA ASP A 108 7.39 -5.41 -8.12
C ASP A 108 7.35 -3.90 -7.81
N ASP A 109 6.79 -3.54 -6.65
CA ASP A 109 6.89 -2.20 -6.07
C ASP A 109 7.78 -2.29 -4.81
N THR A 110 8.87 -1.50 -4.74
CA THR A 110 9.77 -1.47 -3.57
C THR A 110 10.07 -0.04 -3.13
N ARG A 111 10.02 0.18 -1.82
CA ARG A 111 10.44 1.42 -1.16
C ARG A 111 11.53 1.15 -0.14
N ARG A 112 12.58 1.94 -0.20
CA ARG A 112 13.69 1.90 0.75
C ARG A 112 13.76 3.19 1.55
N PHE A 113 14.00 3.04 2.85
CA PHE A 113 14.06 4.13 3.82
C PHE A 113 15.36 4.00 4.61
N ARG A 114 16.21 5.03 4.54
CA ARG A 114 17.43 5.06 5.35
C ARG A 114 17.08 5.54 6.76
N THR A 115 17.37 4.72 7.77
CA THR A 115 17.07 5.05 9.18
C THR A 115 18.23 5.74 9.90
N ARG A 116 19.42 5.77 9.28
CA ARG A 116 20.65 6.29 9.89
C ARG A 116 21.31 7.36 9.02
N ASN A 117 21.88 8.36 9.66
CA ASN A 117 22.76 9.32 9.00
C ASN A 117 24.12 8.68 8.68
N ASP A 118 24.95 9.37 7.88
CA ASP A 118 26.29 8.90 7.52
C ASP A 118 27.21 8.72 8.74
N ASP A 119 26.90 9.37 9.87
CA ASP A 119 27.60 9.23 11.15
C ASP A 119 27.06 8.09 12.04
N GLY A 120 26.07 7.32 11.57
CA GLY A 120 25.46 6.19 12.26
C GLY A 120 24.35 6.55 13.25
N THR A 121 24.11 7.84 13.51
CA THR A 121 23.01 8.31 14.34
C THR A 121 21.66 8.03 13.68
N LEU A 122 20.63 7.82 14.48
CA LEU A 122 19.28 7.57 13.97
C LEU A 122 18.72 8.85 13.34
N ASN A 123 18.34 8.79 12.08
CA ASN A 123 17.70 9.88 11.35
C ASN A 123 16.17 9.82 11.56
N ILE A 124 15.74 10.16 12.78
CA ILE A 124 14.31 10.10 13.17
C ILE A 124 13.77 11.50 13.49
N ASP A 125 14.64 12.47 13.79
CA ASP A 125 14.23 13.79 14.25
C ASP A 125 14.02 14.80 13.09
N ASP A 126 14.26 14.40 11.83
CA ASP A 126 13.97 15.18 10.63
C ASP A 126 12.69 14.66 9.95
N ASP A 127 11.73 15.55 9.67
CA ASP A 127 10.45 15.25 9.00
C ASP A 127 10.65 14.67 7.57
N LEU A 128 11.86 14.78 7.03
CA LEU A 128 12.25 14.38 5.68
C LEU A 128 13.12 13.13 5.67
N TRP A 129 12.52 11.97 5.92
CA TRP A 129 13.15 10.71 5.56
C TRP A 129 13.32 10.64 4.03
N THR A 130 14.56 10.45 3.56
CA THR A 130 14.81 10.25 2.13
C THR A 130 14.20 8.91 1.69
N VAL A 131 13.05 8.99 1.04
CA VAL A 131 12.38 7.84 0.43
C VAL A 131 12.96 7.65 -0.97
N THR A 132 13.67 6.54 -1.18
CA THR A 132 14.02 6.10 -2.53
C THR A 132 13.03 5.03 -2.96
N SER A 133 12.19 5.35 -3.93
CA SER A 133 11.31 4.37 -4.57
C SER A 133 11.97 3.83 -5.83
N GLU A 134 12.19 2.52 -5.89
CA GLU A 134 12.52 1.83 -7.13
C GLU A 134 11.23 1.25 -7.70
N VAL A 135 10.74 1.86 -8.78
CA VAL A 135 9.68 1.27 -9.60
C VAL A 135 10.38 0.65 -10.80
N HIS A 136 10.34 -0.68 -10.91
CA HIS A 136 10.89 -1.34 -12.10
C HIS A 136 10.07 -0.87 -13.32
N ALA A 137 10.71 -0.07 -14.18
CA ALA A 137 10.08 0.43 -15.39
C ALA A 137 9.78 -0.73 -16.34
N PRO A 138 8.65 -0.67 -17.10
CA PRO A 138 8.39 -1.65 -18.14
C PRO A 138 9.57 -1.67 -19.13
N LYS A 139 10.11 -2.85 -19.41
CA LYS A 139 10.97 -3.06 -20.58
C LYS A 139 10.15 -2.99 -21.85
#